data_AF-A0AB35HLT9-F1
#
_entry.id   AF-A0AB35HLT9-F1
#
_cell.length_a   1.000
_cell.length_b   1.000
_cell.length_c   1.000
_cell.angle_alpha   90.00
_cell.angle_beta   90.00
_cell.angle_gamma   90.00
#
_symmetry.space_group_name_H-M   'P 1'
#
loop_
_entity.id
_entity.type
_entity.pdbx_description
1 polymer ?
#
loop_
_entity_poly.entity_id
_entity_poly.type
_entity_poly.pdbx_seq_one_letter_code
_entity_poly.pdbx_strand_id
1 'polypeptide(L)'
;MQNRPNVIFPSEFKEFSLALATPFEYQYRDFVATFAFFDSEGKRLEPEEVSASWSPKLGGSFRYLKSGEPGKQSEVIKPIMLNAPARSAVVEISPWKEKDKELARRVQDSLLVTVKDDELGLTWTKRIKD
;
A
#
# COMPACT_ATOMS: atom_id res chain seq x y z
N MET A 1 15.45 6.40 -10.86
CA MET A 1 15.82 5.30 -9.94
C MET A 1 14.70 4.27 -10.04
N GLN A 2 15.00 3.00 -10.32
CA GLN A 2 13.98 1.95 -10.20
C GLN A 2 13.71 1.77 -8.70
N ASN A 3 12.49 2.09 -8.25
CA ASN A 3 12.11 1.86 -6.86
C ASN A 3 12.14 0.34 -6.63
N ARG A 4 13.10 -0.13 -5.84
CA ARG A 4 13.20 -1.54 -5.44
C ARG A 4 12.01 -1.86 -4.54
N PRO A 5 11.40 -3.06 -4.65
CA PRO A 5 10.30 -3.45 -3.77
C PRO A 5 10.70 -3.33 -2.30
N ASN A 6 9.88 -2.65 -1.51
CA ASN A 6 10.07 -2.51 -0.06
C ASN A 6 9.19 -3.50 0.73
N VAL A 7 8.38 -4.30 0.03
CA VAL A 7 7.65 -5.45 0.58
C VAL A 7 7.71 -6.61 -0.39
N ILE A 8 8.19 -7.77 0.08
CA ILE A 8 8.30 -9.01 -0.70
C ILE A 8 7.65 -10.15 0.07
N PHE A 9 6.82 -10.96 -0.60
CA PHE A 9 6.12 -12.09 -0.01
C PHE A 9 6.70 -13.43 -0.50
N PRO A 10 6.57 -14.51 0.29
CA PRO A 10 7.08 -15.81 -0.09
C PRO A 10 6.39 -16.37 -1.34
N SER A 11 5.10 -16.04 -1.50
CA SER A 11 4.17 -16.48 -2.54
C SER A 11 3.51 -15.31 -3.26
N GLU A 12 2.82 -15.63 -4.35
CA GLU A 12 2.04 -14.67 -5.12
C GLU A 12 0.70 -14.34 -4.44
N PHE A 13 0.20 -13.14 -4.73
CA PHE A 13 -1.06 -12.63 -4.20
C PHE A 13 -1.81 -11.82 -5.25
N LYS A 14 -3.16 -11.85 -5.16
CA LYS A 14 -4.05 -10.93 -5.90
C LYS A 14 -4.84 -9.98 -5.02
N GLU A 15 -4.74 -10.09 -3.71
CA GLU A 15 -5.38 -9.19 -2.77
C GLU A 15 -4.33 -8.53 -1.87
N PHE A 16 -4.33 -7.20 -1.85
CA PHE A 16 -3.40 -6.39 -1.10
C PHE A 16 -4.14 -5.35 -0.25
N SER A 17 -3.92 -5.38 1.06
CA SER A 17 -4.58 -4.51 2.03
C SER A 17 -3.55 -3.76 2.87
N LEU A 18 -3.89 -2.53 3.25
CA LEU A 18 -3.10 -1.72 4.18
C LEU A 18 -3.86 -1.55 5.50
N ALA A 19 -3.14 -1.62 6.61
CA ALA A 19 -3.65 -1.35 7.94
C ALA A 19 -2.63 -0.54 8.73
N LEU A 20 -3.08 0.36 9.60
CA LEU A 20 -2.19 1.07 10.51
C LEU A 20 -2.03 0.28 11.81
N ALA A 21 -0.79 0.02 12.24
CA ALA A 21 -0.53 -0.58 13.55
C ALA A 21 -0.94 0.33 14.72
N THR A 22 -0.88 1.65 14.53
CA THR A 22 -1.32 2.65 15.51
C THR A 22 -2.26 3.68 14.86
N PRO A 23 -3.27 4.17 15.58
CA PRO A 23 -4.14 5.22 15.05
C PRO A 23 -3.40 6.55 14.90
N PHE A 24 -3.74 7.30 13.85
CA PHE A 24 -3.28 8.67 13.65
C PHE A 24 -4.48 9.55 13.32
N GLU A 25 -4.46 10.78 13.82
CA GLU A 25 -5.46 11.79 13.51
C GLU A 25 -5.01 12.61 12.29
N TYR A 26 -5.78 12.55 11.21
CA TYR A 26 -5.61 13.36 10.01
C TYR A 26 -6.95 13.46 9.25
N GLN A 27 -7.05 14.30 8.23
CA GLN A 27 -8.24 14.42 7.40
C GLN A 27 -8.14 13.55 6.14
N TYR A 28 -9.29 13.18 5.59
CA TYR A 28 -9.33 12.49 4.30
C TYR A 28 -8.58 13.30 3.23
N ARG A 29 -7.67 12.63 2.51
CA ARG A 29 -6.74 13.22 1.52
C ARG A 29 -5.63 14.11 2.08
N ASP A 30 -5.32 14.03 3.37
CA ASP A 30 -4.06 14.61 3.87
C ASP A 30 -2.84 13.83 3.39
N PHE A 31 -3.03 12.52 3.14
CA PHE A 31 -1.98 11.62 2.67
C PHE A 31 -2.45 10.79 1.47
N VAL A 32 -1.49 10.45 0.61
CA VAL A 32 -1.66 9.53 -0.51
C VAL A 32 -0.72 8.35 -0.34
N ALA A 33 -1.25 7.15 -0.47
CA ALA A 33 -0.49 5.92 -0.61
C ALA A 33 -0.31 5.63 -2.10
N THR A 34 0.93 5.45 -2.54
CA THR A 34 1.25 5.00 -3.89
C THR A 34 1.73 3.55 -3.87
N PHE A 35 1.49 2.85 -4.97
CA PHE A 35 1.73 1.42 -5.13
C PHE A 35 2.33 1.14 -6.51
N ALA A 36 3.39 0.33 -6.51
CA ALA A 36 3.83 -0.39 -7.70
C ALA A 36 3.94 -1.87 -7.33
N PHE A 37 3.28 -2.74 -8.10
CA PHE A 37 3.30 -4.18 -7.87
C PHE A 37 4.22 -4.85 -8.88
N PHE A 38 4.86 -5.94 -8.48
CA PHE A 38 5.78 -6.68 -9.34
C PHE A 38 5.51 -8.18 -9.21
N ASP A 39 5.57 -8.87 -10.35
CA ASP A 39 5.40 -10.32 -10.42
C ASP A 39 6.62 -11.08 -9.85
N SER A 40 6.61 -12.41 -9.97
CA SER A 40 7.68 -13.28 -9.50
C SER A 40 9.00 -13.13 -10.26
N GLU A 41 8.97 -12.58 -11.48
CA GLU A 41 10.15 -12.25 -12.29
C GLU A 41 10.69 -10.84 -12.01
N GLY A 42 9.97 -10.05 -11.20
CA GLY A 42 10.31 -8.67 -10.88
C GLY A 42 9.86 -7.67 -11.95
N LYS A 43 9.02 -8.08 -12.90
CA LYS A 43 8.40 -7.17 -13.86
C LYS A 43 7.24 -6.44 -13.16
N ARG A 44 7.15 -5.14 -13.42
CA ARG A 44 6.10 -4.29 -12.88
C ARG A 44 4.76 -4.60 -13.55
N LEU A 45 3.69 -4.71 -12.76
CA LEU A 45 2.32 -4.82 -13.26
C LEU A 45 1.85 -3.50 -13.88
N GLU A 46 1.11 -3.61 -14.97
CA GLU A 46 0.51 -2.50 -15.70
C GLU A 46 -0.71 -1.93 -14.97
N PRO A 47 -1.10 -0.67 -15.24
CA PRO A 47 -2.22 -0.03 -14.55
C PRO A 47 -3.55 -0.78 -14.66
N GLU A 48 -3.88 -1.32 -15.84
CA GLU A 48 -5.07 -2.16 -16.06
C GLU A 48 -5.09 -3.46 -15.24
N GLU A 49 -3.95 -3.90 -14.71
CA GLU A 49 -3.83 -5.09 -13.88
C GLU A 49 -4.10 -4.80 -12.40
N VAL A 50 -4.29 -3.53 -12.01
CA VAL A 50 -4.43 -3.10 -10.62
C VAL A 50 -5.76 -2.38 -10.40
N SER A 51 -6.60 -2.89 -9.50
CA SER A 51 -7.89 -2.29 -9.11
C SER A 51 -7.71 -1.10 -8.16
N ALA A 52 -7.03 -0.06 -8.63
CA ALA A 52 -6.85 1.20 -7.95
C ALA A 52 -6.79 2.35 -8.96
N SER A 53 -6.92 3.59 -8.47
CA SER A 53 -6.69 4.76 -9.32
C SER A 53 -5.22 4.80 -9.74
N TRP A 54 -4.94 5.15 -11.00
CA TRP A 54 -3.58 5.30 -11.50
C TRP A 54 -3.28 6.78 -11.79
N SER A 55 -2.04 7.20 -11.52
CA SER A 55 -1.58 8.54 -11.84
C SER A 55 -0.14 8.51 -12.34
N PRO A 56 0.13 8.98 -13.57
CA PRO A 56 1.50 9.07 -14.08
C PRO A 56 2.34 10.06 -13.28
N LYS A 57 1.71 11.12 -12.73
CA LYS A 57 2.39 12.13 -11.90
C LYS A 57 2.85 11.57 -10.56
N LEU A 58 2.12 10.61 -10.00
CA LEU A 58 2.48 9.92 -8.76
C LEU A 58 3.34 8.67 -9.03
N GLY A 59 3.62 8.36 -10.29
CA GLY A 59 4.46 7.24 -10.67
C GLY A 59 3.85 5.85 -10.44
N GLY A 60 2.54 5.73 -10.19
CA GLY A 60 1.91 4.45 -9.93
C GLY A 60 0.42 4.49 -9.58
N SER A 61 -0.07 3.34 -9.13
CA SER A 61 -1.42 3.22 -8.58
C SER A 61 -1.47 3.89 -7.22
N PHE A 62 -2.61 4.43 -6.81
CA PHE A 62 -2.70 5.18 -5.56
C PHE A 62 -4.08 5.11 -4.91
N ARG A 63 -4.10 5.38 -3.60
CA ARG A 63 -5.30 5.64 -2.80
C ARG A 63 -5.04 6.75 -1.81
N TYR A 64 -6.02 7.61 -1.60
CA TYR A 64 -5.99 8.55 -0.49
C TYR A 64 -6.24 7.81 0.81
N LEU A 65 -5.47 8.14 1.84
CA LEU A 65 -5.70 7.61 3.17
C LEU A 65 -6.90 8.30 3.81
N LYS A 66 -7.68 7.52 4.53
CA LYS A 66 -8.76 7.98 5.40
C LYS A 66 -8.34 7.65 6.82
N SER A 67 -8.37 8.64 7.71
CA SER A 67 -8.13 8.42 9.12
C SER A 67 -9.23 7.57 9.71
N GLY A 68 -8.86 6.72 10.66
CA GLY A 68 -9.85 6.09 11.52
C GLY A 68 -10.51 7.13 12.41
N GLU A 69 -11.74 6.87 12.82
CA GLU A 69 -12.40 7.71 13.83
C GLU A 69 -11.62 7.66 15.16
N PRO A 70 -11.53 8.79 15.89
CA PRO A 70 -10.88 8.83 17.20
C PRO A 70 -11.41 7.74 18.13
N GLY A 71 -10.51 6.92 18.68
CA GLY A 71 -10.87 5.81 19.58
C GLY A 71 -11.31 4.52 18.89
N LYS A 72 -11.31 4.43 17.55
CA LYS A 72 -11.54 3.16 16.83
C LYS A 72 -10.22 2.47 16.44
N GLN A 73 -10.27 1.15 16.32
CA GLN A 73 -9.18 0.37 15.73
C GLN A 73 -8.90 0.89 14.32
N SER A 74 -7.62 0.95 13.95
CA SER A 74 -7.17 1.45 12.65
C SER A 74 -8.00 0.90 11.49
N GLU A 75 -8.54 1.80 10.66
CA GLU A 75 -9.31 1.39 9.48
C GLU A 75 -8.39 0.64 8.51
N VAL A 76 -8.76 -0.60 8.17
CA VAL A 76 -8.18 -1.29 7.02
C VAL A 76 -8.55 -0.49 5.79
N ILE A 77 -7.56 0.06 5.10
CA ILE A 77 -7.79 0.73 3.82
C ILE A 77 -8.32 -0.34 2.88
N LYS A 78 -9.42 0.00 2.19
CA LYS A 78 -10.13 -0.93 1.28
C LYS A 78 -9.10 -1.74 0.45
N PRO A 79 -9.27 -3.07 0.34
CA PRO A 79 -8.35 -3.90 -0.43
C PRO A 79 -8.15 -3.41 -1.86
N ILE A 80 -6.95 -3.66 -2.37
CA ILE A 80 -6.55 -3.49 -3.77
C ILE A 80 -6.53 -4.89 -4.37
N MET A 81 -7.43 -5.12 -5.33
CA MET A 81 -7.46 -6.37 -6.09
C MET A 81 -6.53 -6.25 -7.30
N LEU A 82 -5.84 -7.32 -7.65
CA LEU A 82 -4.98 -7.42 -8.82
C LEU A 82 -5.57 -8.43 -9.79
N ASN A 83 -5.59 -8.09 -11.08
CA ASN A 83 -6.02 -9.01 -12.14
C ASN A 83 -4.90 -10.00 -12.50
N ALA A 84 -3.64 -9.59 -12.32
CA ALA A 84 -2.45 -10.42 -12.43
C ALA A 84 -1.79 -10.62 -11.05
N PRO A 85 -1.19 -11.78 -10.76
CA PRO A 85 -0.53 -12.03 -9.49
C PRO A 85 0.71 -11.13 -9.32
N ALA A 86 0.92 -10.67 -8.09
CA ALA A 86 2.16 -10.00 -7.67
C ALA A 86 2.86 -10.81 -6.59
N ARG A 87 4.18 -10.69 -6.49
CA ARG A 87 4.99 -11.25 -5.40
C ARG A 87 5.57 -10.17 -4.50
N SER A 88 5.69 -8.96 -5.01
CA SER A 88 6.27 -7.84 -4.27
C SER A 88 5.62 -6.52 -4.64
N ALA A 89 5.83 -5.52 -3.79
CA ALA A 89 5.31 -4.18 -3.98
C ALA A 89 6.31 -3.12 -3.49
N VAL A 90 6.21 -1.94 -4.09
CA VAL A 90 6.66 -0.67 -3.52
C VAL A 90 5.44 0.03 -2.96
N VAL A 91 5.53 0.45 -1.71
CA VAL A 91 4.50 1.24 -1.04
C VAL A 91 5.12 2.48 -0.42
N GLU A 92 4.59 3.64 -0.77
CA GLU A 92 5.06 4.92 -0.24
C GLU A 92 3.88 5.78 0.20
N ILE A 93 3.99 6.36 1.40
CA ILE A 93 3.09 7.40 1.87
C ILE A 93 3.73 8.76 1.65
N SER A 94 3.00 9.63 0.95
CA SER A 94 3.39 11.02 0.75
C SER A 94 2.33 11.97 1.30
N PRO A 95 2.72 13.12 1.86
CA PRO A 95 1.78 14.20 2.14
C PRO A 95 1.16 14.67 0.84
N TRP A 96 -0.14 14.90 0.88
CA TRP A 96 -0.84 15.50 -0.25
C TRP A 96 -0.79 17.02 -0.11
N LYS A 97 -0.20 17.72 -1.10
CA LYS A 97 0.08 19.17 -1.05
C LYS A 97 1.02 19.51 0.13
N GLU A 98 0.84 20.66 0.77
CA GLU A 98 1.70 21.19 1.85
C GLU A 98 1.42 20.56 3.23
N LYS A 99 1.01 19.30 3.25
CA LYS A 99 0.66 18.60 4.50
C LYS A 99 1.91 18.06 5.21
N ASP A 100 1.74 17.73 6.48
CA ASP A 100 2.81 17.41 7.42
C ASP A 100 3.65 16.20 6.95
N LYS A 101 4.91 16.47 6.59
CA LYS A 101 5.89 15.47 6.15
C LYS A 101 6.30 14.51 7.26
N GLU A 102 6.39 15.01 8.50
CA GLU A 102 6.77 14.19 9.65
C GLU A 102 5.64 13.22 9.99
N LEU A 103 4.40 13.69 9.96
CA LEU A 103 3.24 12.82 10.13
C LEU A 103 3.14 11.77 9.01
N ALA A 104 3.39 12.15 7.75
CA ALA A 104 3.43 11.20 6.63
C ALA A 104 4.46 10.07 6.89
N ARG A 105 5.66 10.42 7.38
CA ARG A 105 6.69 9.43 7.74
C ARG A 105 6.23 8.52 8.89
N ARG A 106 5.64 9.08 9.95
CA ARG A 106 5.11 8.28 11.06
C ARG A 106 3.99 7.32 10.63
N VAL A 107 3.16 7.76 9.68
CA VAL A 107 2.12 6.92 9.06
C VAL A 107 2.78 5.78 8.26
N GLN A 108 3.80 6.08 7.43
CA GLN A 108 4.59 5.06 6.70
C GLN A 108 5.17 4.02 7.68
N ASP A 109 5.83 4.46 8.75
CA ASP A 109 6.48 3.59 9.75
C ASP A 109 5.50 2.66 10.49
N SER A 110 4.24 3.08 10.56
CA SER A 110 3.17 2.32 11.22
C SER A 110 2.40 1.41 10.27
N LEU A 111 2.61 1.48 8.96
CA LEU A 111 1.82 0.71 8.02
C LEU A 111 2.20 -0.77 8.01
N LEU A 112 1.14 -1.57 8.05
CA LEU A 112 1.16 -3.00 7.83
C LEU A 112 0.52 -3.26 6.47
N VAL A 113 1.18 -4.09 5.68
CA VAL A 113 0.63 -4.69 4.48
C VAL A 113 0.14 -6.08 4.86
N THR A 114 -1.06 -6.42 4.40
CA THR A 114 -1.58 -7.77 4.46
C THR A 114 -1.91 -8.24 3.04
N VAL A 115 -1.45 -9.43 2.69
CA VAL A 115 -1.80 -10.08 1.41
C VAL A 115 -2.42 -11.44 1.66
N LYS A 116 -3.34 -11.82 0.78
CA LYS A 116 -3.88 -13.18 0.75
C LYS A 116 -3.17 -13.97 -0.34
N ASP A 117 -2.60 -15.08 0.09
CA ASP A 117 -1.93 -16.06 -0.76
C ASP A 117 -2.97 -16.79 -1.62
N ASP A 118 -2.76 -16.77 -2.93
CA ASP A 118 -3.67 -17.38 -3.90
C ASP A 118 -3.60 -18.92 -3.89
N GLU A 119 -2.44 -19.50 -3.55
CA GLU A 119 -2.17 -20.94 -3.64
C GLU A 119 -2.49 -21.64 -2.31
N LEU A 120 -2.03 -21.09 -1.20
CA LEU A 120 -2.12 -21.68 0.13
C LEU A 120 -3.33 -21.16 0.92
N GLY A 121 -3.97 -20.08 0.45
CA GLY A 121 -5.07 -19.43 1.18
C GLY A 121 -4.63 -18.76 2.49
N LEU A 122 -3.33 -18.68 2.74
CA LEU A 122 -2.73 -18.06 3.92
C LEU A 122 -2.80 -16.53 3.84
N THR A 123 -2.75 -15.89 5.00
CA THR A 123 -2.66 -14.42 5.09
C THR A 123 -1.28 -14.04 5.60
N TRP A 124 -0.54 -13.26 4.83
CA TRP A 124 0.78 -12.77 5.20
C TRP A 124 0.70 -11.30 5.59
N THR A 125 1.25 -10.95 6.74
CA THR A 125 1.35 -9.55 7.20
C THR A 125 2.80 -9.11 7.32
N LYS A 126 3.14 -7.96 6.77
CA LYS A 126 4.49 -7.36 6.86
C LYS A 126 4.43 -5.87 7.13
N ARG A 127 5.42 -5.34 7.85
CA ARG A 127 5.70 -3.90 7.88
C ARG A 127 6.41 -3.48 6.61
N ILE A 128 6.13 -2.28 6.15
CA ILE A 128 6.93 -1.63 5.13
C ILE A 128 8.21 -1.16 5.81
N LYS A 129 9.37 -1.55 5.29
CA LYS A 129 10.67 -1.07 5.77
C LYS A 129 11.28 -0.21 4.66
N ASP A 130 11.77 0.97 5.04
CA ASP A 130 12.60 1.80 4.15
C ASP A 130 13.91 1.10 3.76
#